data_AF-A0A832J153-F1
#
_entry.id   AF-A0A832J153-F1
#
_cell.length_a   1.000
_cell.length_b   1.000
_cell.length_c   1.000
_cell.angle_alpha   90.00
_cell.angle_beta   90.00
_cell.angle_gamma   90.00
#
_symmetry.space_group_name_H-M   'P 1'
#
loop_
_entity.id
_entity.type
_entity.pdbx_description
1 polymer ?
#
loop_
_entity_poly.entity_id
_entity_poly.type
_entity_poly.pdbx_seq_one_letter_code
_entity_poly.pdbx_strand_id
1 'polypeptide(L)'
;MREAALRIFRAGVAAADPFQAVDKALQANPVTAPGKLLVLAVGKAAMRMAKAAVAHLSGAEVIVITNYENAHHVDYAEVFAAGHPVPDEDGAKAARYVITKLQALGRGDQVLALISGGGSSLMPAPPEGISLQDKAEVNRLLLSCGAEIGEMNLIRQQ
;
A
#
# COMPACT_ATOMS: atom_id res chain seq x y z
N MET A 1 -15.47 -35.17 -5.40
CA MET A 1 -14.89 -34.30 -4.35
C MET A 1 -13.92 -33.24 -4.89
N ARG A 2 -12.95 -33.58 -5.76
CA ARG A 2 -11.99 -32.62 -6.33
C ARG A 2 -12.62 -31.38 -6.98
N GLU A 3 -13.64 -31.55 -7.81
CA GLU A 3 -14.31 -30.42 -8.49
C GLU A 3 -15.00 -29.47 -7.52
N ALA A 4 -15.67 -30.02 -6.50
CA ALA A 4 -16.32 -29.21 -5.47
C ALA A 4 -15.28 -28.39 -4.68
N ALA A 5 -14.15 -29.01 -4.29
CA ALA A 5 -13.06 -28.32 -3.62
C ALA A 5 -12.46 -27.19 -4.48
N LEU A 6 -12.24 -27.43 -5.78
CA LEU A 6 -11.76 -26.40 -6.71
C LEU A 6 -12.75 -25.25 -6.87
N ARG A 7 -14.06 -25.53 -6.93
CA ARG A 7 -15.10 -24.47 -6.98
C ARG A 7 -15.07 -23.60 -5.73
N ILE A 8 -14.99 -24.22 -4.55
CA ILE A 8 -14.93 -23.49 -3.27
C ILE A 8 -13.67 -22.63 -3.20
N PHE A 9 -12.50 -23.20 -3.53
CA PHE A 9 -11.23 -22.46 -3.56
C PHE A 9 -11.31 -21.25 -4.51
N ARG A 10 -11.79 -21.44 -5.75
CA ARG A 10 -11.93 -20.35 -6.72
C ARG A 10 -12.91 -19.28 -6.27
N ALA A 11 -14.00 -19.66 -5.62
CA ALA A 11 -14.94 -18.70 -5.04
C ALA A 11 -14.26 -17.86 -3.95
N GLY A 12 -13.43 -18.47 -3.09
CA GLY A 12 -12.63 -17.76 -2.10
C GLY A 12 -11.63 -16.79 -2.71
N VAL A 13 -10.88 -17.22 -3.74
CA VAL A 13 -9.95 -16.35 -4.47
C VAL A 13 -10.67 -15.19 -5.13
N ALA A 14 -11.81 -15.44 -5.78
CA ALA A 14 -12.60 -14.40 -6.42
C ALA A 14 -13.20 -13.40 -5.41
N ALA A 15 -13.61 -13.88 -4.23
CA ALA A 15 -14.12 -13.03 -3.16
C ALA A 15 -13.02 -12.13 -2.56
N ALA A 16 -11.77 -12.57 -2.60
CA ALA A 16 -10.61 -11.81 -2.13
C ALA A 16 -9.92 -10.99 -3.23
N ASP A 17 -10.51 -10.87 -4.42
CA ASP A 17 -9.91 -10.10 -5.53
C ASP A 17 -9.84 -8.60 -5.17
N PRO A 18 -8.63 -7.99 -5.18
CA PRO A 18 -8.47 -6.59 -4.77
C PRO A 18 -9.18 -5.57 -5.66
N PHE A 19 -9.33 -5.85 -6.95
CA PHE A 19 -10.04 -4.96 -7.87
C PHE A 19 -11.52 -4.95 -7.51
N GLN A 20 -12.12 -6.14 -7.40
CA GLN A 20 -13.54 -6.31 -7.08
C GLN A 20 -13.89 -5.77 -5.69
N ALA A 21 -13.00 -5.91 -4.71
CA ALA A 21 -13.18 -5.34 -3.38
C ALA A 21 -13.27 -3.81 -3.42
N VAL A 22 -12.36 -3.14 -4.12
CA VAL A 22 -12.35 -1.68 -4.25
C VAL A 22 -13.55 -1.19 -5.10
N ASP A 23 -13.82 -1.85 -6.22
CA ASP A 23 -14.96 -1.52 -7.10
C ASP A 23 -16.30 -1.53 -6.33
N LYS A 24 -16.57 -2.62 -5.60
CA LYS A 24 -17.78 -2.73 -4.79
C LYS A 24 -17.82 -1.70 -3.66
N ALA A 25 -16.69 -1.44 -3.00
CA ALA A 25 -16.63 -0.49 -1.90
C ALA A 25 -16.95 0.94 -2.37
N LEU A 26 -16.41 1.34 -3.53
CA LEU A 26 -16.65 2.67 -4.12
C LEU A 26 -18.04 2.82 -4.73
N GLN A 27 -18.63 1.75 -5.27
CA GLN A 27 -20.04 1.75 -5.69
C GLN A 27 -20.98 1.94 -4.49
N ALA A 28 -20.72 1.23 -3.39
CA ALA A 28 -21.53 1.33 -2.19
C ALA A 28 -21.32 2.66 -1.44
N ASN A 29 -20.10 3.20 -1.50
CA ASN A 29 -19.71 4.44 -0.82
C ASN A 29 -18.92 5.33 -1.80
N PRO A 30 -19.61 6.09 -2.66
CA PRO A 30 -18.95 7.00 -3.58
C PRO A 30 -18.12 8.04 -2.82
N VAL A 31 -16.88 8.22 -3.24
CA VAL A 31 -15.95 9.21 -2.67
C VAL A 31 -16.03 10.49 -3.47
N THR A 32 -16.26 11.61 -2.80
CA THR A 32 -16.23 12.95 -3.40
C THR A 32 -15.39 13.90 -2.55
N ALA A 33 -14.54 14.68 -3.19
CA ALA A 33 -13.73 15.70 -2.56
C ALA A 33 -14.16 17.08 -3.09
N PRO A 34 -14.46 18.06 -2.22
CA PRO A 34 -14.69 19.43 -2.66
C PRO A 34 -13.41 20.10 -3.18
N GLY A 35 -12.24 19.63 -2.72
CA GLY A 35 -10.92 19.99 -3.23
C GLY A 35 -10.28 18.87 -4.05
N LYS A 36 -8.95 18.74 -3.94
CA LYS A 36 -8.18 17.68 -4.58
C LYS A 36 -8.49 16.32 -3.97
N LEU A 37 -8.47 15.29 -4.81
CA LEU A 37 -8.53 13.90 -4.37
C LEU A 37 -7.20 13.22 -4.70
N LEU A 38 -6.53 12.72 -3.67
CA LEU A 38 -5.33 11.89 -3.79
C LEU A 38 -5.69 10.43 -3.51
N VAL A 39 -5.46 9.55 -4.48
CA VAL A 39 -5.52 8.09 -4.28
C VAL A 39 -4.11 7.61 -3.98
N LEU A 40 -3.89 7.13 -2.75
CA LEU A 40 -2.62 6.54 -2.33
C LEU A 40 -2.79 5.02 -2.18
N ALA A 41 -2.23 4.25 -3.11
CA ALA A 41 -2.26 2.80 -3.06
C ALA A 41 -0.91 2.23 -2.64
N VAL A 42 -0.87 1.41 -1.58
CA VAL A 42 0.35 0.82 -1.04
C VAL A 42 0.19 -0.68 -0.83
N GLY A 43 1.22 -1.45 -1.23
CA GLY A 43 1.29 -2.90 -1.01
C GLY A 43 1.33 -3.73 -2.29
N LYS A 44 1.37 -5.05 -2.15
CA LYS A 44 1.47 -5.99 -3.28
C LYS A 44 0.28 -5.92 -4.23
N ALA A 45 -0.90 -5.54 -3.74
CA ALA A 45 -2.10 -5.41 -4.56
C ALA A 45 -2.33 -3.98 -5.07
N ALA A 46 -1.41 -3.05 -4.81
CA ALA A 46 -1.64 -1.61 -5.02
C ALA A 46 -1.98 -1.27 -6.47
N MET A 47 -1.28 -1.85 -7.45
CA MET A 47 -1.59 -1.65 -8.88
C MET A 47 -3.05 -2.02 -9.21
N ARG A 48 -3.52 -3.15 -8.68
CA ARG A 48 -4.86 -3.69 -8.95
C ARG A 48 -5.95 -2.90 -8.23
N MET A 49 -5.69 -2.46 -6.99
CA MET A 49 -6.58 -1.57 -6.24
C MET A 49 -6.69 -0.18 -6.89
N ALA A 50 -5.57 0.41 -7.30
CA ALA A 50 -5.53 1.70 -7.96
C ALA A 50 -6.29 1.67 -9.30
N LYS A 51 -6.13 0.60 -10.08
CA LYS A 51 -6.88 0.40 -11.33
C LYS A 51 -8.40 0.42 -11.11
N ALA A 52 -8.88 -0.16 -10.03
CA ALA A 52 -10.30 -0.10 -9.69
C ALA A 52 -10.71 1.33 -9.29
N ALA A 53 -9.92 1.99 -8.44
CA ALA A 53 -10.23 3.33 -7.96
C ALA A 53 -10.34 4.37 -9.08
N VAL A 54 -9.44 4.36 -10.05
CA VAL A 54 -9.47 5.33 -11.17
C VAL A 54 -10.67 5.18 -12.10
N ALA A 55 -11.32 4.02 -12.11
CA ALA A 55 -12.57 3.83 -12.85
C ALA A 55 -13.75 4.62 -12.24
N HIS A 56 -13.67 4.95 -10.94
CA HIS A 56 -14.69 5.70 -10.20
C HIS A 56 -14.30 7.16 -9.97
N LEU A 57 -13.00 7.47 -9.95
CA LEU A 57 -12.46 8.73 -9.43
C LEU A 57 -11.69 9.47 -10.53
N SER A 58 -12.42 9.89 -11.56
CA SER A 58 -11.83 10.65 -12.68
C SER A 58 -11.22 11.96 -12.19
N GLY A 59 -9.97 12.23 -12.55
CA GLY A 59 -9.25 13.46 -12.18
C GLY A 59 -8.57 13.43 -10.81
N ALA A 60 -8.61 12.30 -10.09
CA ALA A 60 -7.79 12.13 -8.90
C ALA A 60 -6.30 12.03 -9.26
N GLU A 61 -5.43 12.59 -8.42
CA GLU A 61 -4.01 12.29 -8.43
C GLU A 61 -3.81 10.89 -7.84
N VAL A 62 -2.98 10.05 -8.47
CA VAL A 62 -2.81 8.65 -8.05
C VAL A 62 -1.33 8.33 -7.86
N ILE A 63 -1.01 7.85 -6.66
CA ILE A 63 0.32 7.36 -6.30
C ILE A 63 0.20 5.89 -5.96
N VAL A 64 1.04 5.07 -6.57
CA VAL A 64 1.11 3.62 -6.32
C VAL A 64 2.49 3.25 -5.81
N ILE A 65 2.56 2.57 -4.68
CA ILE A 65 3.80 2.01 -4.13
C ILE A 65 3.63 0.49 -4.03
N THR A 66 4.45 -0.25 -4.76
CA THR A 66 4.38 -1.72 -4.82
C THR A 66 5.78 -2.35 -4.93
N ASN A 67 5.86 -3.67 -4.83
CA ASN A 67 7.10 -4.42 -4.98
C ASN A 67 7.54 -4.48 -6.45
N TYR A 68 8.84 -4.63 -6.69
CA TYR A 68 9.44 -4.67 -8.03
C TYR A 68 8.73 -5.60 -9.02
N GLU A 69 8.27 -6.77 -8.56
CA GLU A 69 7.63 -7.78 -9.39
C GLU A 69 6.23 -7.38 -9.88
N ASN A 70 5.56 -6.48 -9.16
CA ASN A 70 4.22 -6.02 -9.50
C ASN A 70 4.21 -4.66 -10.22
N ALA A 71 5.31 -3.90 -10.10
CA ALA A 71 5.43 -2.58 -10.69
C ALA A 71 5.43 -2.63 -12.22
N HIS A 72 4.62 -1.78 -12.85
CA HIS A 72 4.62 -1.54 -14.28
C HIS A 72 4.07 -0.15 -14.55
N HIS A 73 4.47 0.45 -15.68
CA HIS A 73 4.00 1.76 -16.09
C HIS A 73 2.49 1.76 -16.35
N VAL A 74 1.82 2.82 -15.93
CA VAL A 74 0.42 3.13 -16.23
C VAL A 74 0.27 4.65 -16.38
N ASP A 75 -0.60 5.09 -17.29
CA ASP A 75 -0.71 6.52 -17.61
C ASP A 75 -1.47 7.33 -16.54
N TYR A 76 -2.19 6.65 -15.65
CA TYR A 76 -3.06 7.28 -14.66
C TYR A 76 -2.42 7.45 -13.29
N ALA A 77 -1.19 6.95 -13.06
CA ALA A 77 -0.57 6.99 -11.75
C ALA A 77 0.95 7.14 -11.82
N GLU A 78 1.51 7.75 -10.78
CA GLU A 78 2.93 7.69 -10.51
C GLU A 78 3.24 6.42 -9.71
N VAL A 79 4.09 5.55 -10.27
CA VAL A 79 4.37 4.22 -9.72
C VAL A 79 5.78 4.17 -9.15
N PHE A 80 5.87 3.85 -7.87
CA PHE A 80 7.11 3.59 -7.15
C PHE A 80 7.25 2.08 -6.90
N ALA A 81 8.39 1.54 -7.30
CA ALA A 81 8.79 0.18 -6.96
C ALA A 81 9.74 0.21 -5.77
N ALA A 82 9.56 -0.70 -4.81
CA ALA A 82 10.34 -0.75 -3.58
C ALA A 82 10.58 -2.18 -3.08
N GLY A 83 11.53 -2.31 -2.16
CA GLY A 83 11.95 -3.57 -1.54
C GLY A 83 10.86 -4.23 -0.69
N HIS A 84 10.71 -5.54 -0.88
CA HIS A 84 9.88 -6.39 -0.04
C HIS A 84 10.44 -7.83 -0.05
N PRO A 85 10.59 -8.51 1.10
CA PRO A 85 10.09 -8.15 2.43
C PRO A 85 11.02 -7.22 3.23
N VAL A 86 12.23 -6.98 2.75
CA VAL A 86 13.20 -6.09 3.42
C VAL A 86 13.07 -4.68 2.81
N PRO A 87 12.93 -3.61 3.63
CA PRO A 87 12.86 -2.25 3.14
C PRO A 87 14.17 -1.80 2.47
N ASP A 88 14.07 -0.91 1.49
CA ASP A 88 15.21 -0.32 0.79
C ASP A 88 15.08 1.20 0.58
N GLU A 89 16.11 1.79 -0.02
CA GLU A 89 16.18 3.24 -0.24
C GLU A 89 15.09 3.75 -1.20
N ASP A 90 14.63 2.93 -2.14
CA ASP A 90 13.57 3.32 -3.06
C ASP A 90 12.21 3.38 -2.33
N GLY A 91 11.96 2.46 -1.41
CA GLY A 91 10.85 2.58 -0.46
C GLY A 91 10.95 3.84 0.40
N ALA A 92 12.14 4.17 0.91
CA ALA A 92 12.34 5.37 1.72
C ALA A 92 12.13 6.68 0.92
N LYS A 93 12.55 6.70 -0.36
CA LYS A 93 12.26 7.81 -1.28
C LYS A 93 10.75 7.94 -1.52
N ALA A 94 10.06 6.83 -1.78
CA ALA A 94 8.61 6.82 -1.98
C ALA A 94 7.87 7.34 -0.73
N ALA A 95 8.30 6.95 0.46
CA ALA A 95 7.74 7.44 1.72
C ALA A 95 7.91 8.96 1.88
N ARG A 96 9.12 9.48 1.63
CA ARG A 96 9.38 10.94 1.66
C ARG A 96 8.52 11.69 0.64
N TYR A 97 8.39 11.15 -0.57
CA TYR A 97 7.53 11.73 -1.61
C TYR A 97 6.07 11.81 -1.18
N VAL A 98 5.52 10.73 -0.64
CA VAL A 98 4.15 10.70 -0.10
C VAL A 98 3.97 11.70 1.02
N ILE A 99 4.92 11.81 1.96
CA ILE A 99 4.87 12.80 3.04
C ILE A 99 4.77 14.22 2.46
N THR A 100 5.62 14.56 1.48
CA THR A 100 5.57 15.87 0.82
C THR A 100 4.21 16.12 0.15
N LYS A 101 3.62 15.12 -0.50
CA LYS A 101 2.29 15.23 -1.12
C LYS A 101 1.19 15.46 -0.10
N LEU A 102 1.21 14.70 1.00
CA LEU A 102 0.24 14.84 2.08
C LEU A 102 0.34 16.19 2.79
N GLN A 103 1.55 16.72 2.98
CA GLN A 103 1.78 18.05 3.57
C GLN A 103 1.27 19.20 2.70
N ALA A 104 1.15 18.99 1.39
CA ALA A 104 0.64 19.99 0.45
C ALA A 104 -0.90 20.03 0.37
N LEU A 105 -1.61 19.12 1.04
CA LEU A 105 -3.08 19.08 1.04
C LEU A 105 -3.66 20.15 1.94
N GLY A 106 -4.71 20.81 1.45
CA GLY A 106 -5.42 21.87 2.14
C GLY A 106 -6.74 21.41 2.76
N ARG A 107 -7.46 22.37 3.33
CA ARG A 107 -8.81 22.15 3.87
C ARG A 107 -9.79 21.83 2.74
N GLY A 108 -10.38 20.64 2.77
CA GLY A 108 -11.33 20.17 1.77
C GLY A 108 -10.74 19.20 0.74
N ASP A 109 -9.42 19.04 0.72
CA ASP A 109 -8.79 17.95 0.00
C ASP A 109 -9.01 16.62 0.75
N GLN A 110 -8.99 15.50 0.03
CA GLN A 110 -9.18 14.16 0.59
C GLN A 110 -8.14 13.18 0.10
N VAL A 111 -7.88 12.16 0.93
CA VAL A 111 -7.02 11.03 0.59
C VAL A 111 -7.82 9.74 0.65
N LEU A 112 -7.84 8.98 -0.44
CA LEU A 112 -8.27 7.59 -0.43
C LEU A 112 -7.04 6.70 -0.27
N ALA A 113 -6.86 6.12 0.92
CA ALA A 113 -5.77 5.19 1.20
C ALA A 113 -6.20 3.74 0.89
N LEU A 114 -5.52 3.11 -0.07
CA LEU A 114 -5.75 1.71 -0.48
C LEU A 114 -4.56 0.86 -0.02
N ILE A 115 -4.74 0.09 1.05
CA ILE A 115 -3.64 -0.60 1.73
C ILE A 115 -3.79 -2.11 1.58
N SER A 116 -2.71 -2.76 1.19
CA SER A 116 -2.58 -4.23 1.14
C SER A 116 -1.28 -4.70 1.79
N GLY A 117 -1.08 -6.02 1.86
CA GLY A 117 0.11 -6.61 2.49
C GLY A 117 1.43 -6.10 1.89
N GLY A 118 2.43 -5.93 2.76
CA GLY A 118 3.78 -5.47 2.41
C GLY A 118 4.07 -3.99 2.69
N GLY A 119 3.06 -3.20 3.10
CA GLY A 119 3.24 -1.76 3.32
C GLY A 119 4.38 -1.38 4.27
N SER A 120 4.67 -2.20 5.29
CA SER A 120 5.75 -1.93 6.25
C SER A 120 7.15 -1.90 5.63
N SER A 121 7.40 -2.64 4.56
CA SER A 121 8.69 -2.63 3.87
C SER A 121 8.71 -1.69 2.66
N LEU A 122 7.55 -1.49 2.04
CA LEU A 122 7.42 -0.75 0.79
C LEU A 122 7.45 0.77 0.98
N MET A 123 7.04 1.27 2.15
CA MET A 123 7.02 2.70 2.44
C MET A 123 7.60 3.00 3.84
N PRO A 124 8.88 2.69 4.09
CA PRO A 124 9.54 2.95 5.36
C PRO A 124 9.79 4.46 5.55
N ALA A 125 9.27 5.02 6.63
CA ALA A 125 9.59 6.37 7.08
C ALA A 125 10.22 6.29 8.49
N PRO A 126 11.54 6.08 8.60
CA PRO A 126 12.19 6.12 9.91
C PRO A 126 12.07 7.53 10.52
N PRO A 127 11.91 7.65 11.85
CA PRO A 127 11.93 8.94 12.51
C PRO A 127 13.32 9.59 12.41
N GLU A 128 13.38 10.88 12.69
CA GLU A 128 14.64 11.63 12.67
C GLU A 128 15.68 10.98 13.60
N GLY A 129 16.92 10.85 13.12
CA GLY A 129 18.01 10.21 13.84
C GLY A 129 18.08 8.68 13.73
N ILE A 130 17.12 8.03 13.05
CA ILE A 130 17.15 6.58 12.78
C ILE A 130 17.37 6.34 11.29
N SER A 131 18.38 5.53 10.94
CA SER A 131 18.63 5.13 9.55
C SER A 131 17.75 3.97 9.12
N LEU A 132 17.66 3.74 7.80
CA LEU A 132 16.98 2.56 7.28
C LEU A 132 17.68 1.25 7.71
N GLN A 133 19.01 1.30 7.78
CA GLN A 133 19.86 0.21 8.25
C GLN A 133 19.56 -0.12 9.71
N ASP A 134 19.34 0.88 10.56
CA ASP A 134 18.95 0.67 11.95
C ASP A 134 17.61 -0.07 12.04
N LYS A 135 16.60 0.32 11.24
CA LYS A 135 15.31 -0.39 11.21
C LYS A 135 15.45 -1.83 10.70
N ALA A 136 16.29 -2.06 9.70
CA ALA A 136 16.56 -3.40 9.18
C ALA A 136 17.25 -4.28 10.25
N GLU A 137 18.22 -3.74 10.97
CA GLU A 137 18.96 -4.46 12.01
C GLU A 137 18.08 -4.76 13.23
N VAL A 138 17.27 -3.82 13.68
CA VAL A 138 16.26 -4.05 14.73
C VAL A 138 15.32 -5.19 14.32
N ASN A 139 14.82 -5.19 13.08
CA ASN A 139 13.94 -6.24 12.60
C ASN A 139 14.64 -7.62 12.55
N ARG A 140 15.92 -7.66 12.15
CA ARG A 140 16.75 -8.88 12.15
C ARG A 140 16.93 -9.42 13.57
N LEU A 141 17.25 -8.56 14.53
CA LEU A 141 17.44 -8.92 15.94
C LEU A 141 16.14 -9.47 16.55
N LEU A 142 15.02 -8.81 16.30
CA LEU A 142 13.70 -9.24 16.77
C LEU A 142 13.28 -10.61 16.23
N LEU A 143 13.54 -10.86 14.94
CA LEU A 143 13.32 -12.18 14.35
C LEU A 143 14.24 -13.24 14.99
N SER A 144 15.50 -12.88 15.26
CA SER A 144 16.48 -13.83 15.80
C SER A 144 16.21 -14.25 17.24
N CYS A 145 15.52 -13.42 18.04
CA CYS A 145 15.12 -13.76 19.40
C CYS A 145 13.74 -14.42 19.50
N GLY A 146 13.06 -14.64 18.37
CA GLY A 146 11.74 -15.27 18.34
C GLY A 146 10.62 -14.41 18.95
N ALA A 147 10.78 -13.07 18.94
CA ALA A 147 9.78 -12.15 19.45
C ALA A 147 8.42 -12.38 18.78
N GLU A 148 7.33 -12.24 19.53
CA GLU A 148 6.00 -12.39 18.96
C GLU A 148 5.67 -11.23 18.02
N ILE A 149 4.86 -11.49 16.99
CA ILE A 149 4.55 -10.47 15.96
C ILE A 149 3.91 -9.21 16.55
N GLY A 150 3.19 -9.33 17.67
CA GLY A 150 2.64 -8.19 18.40
C GLY A 150 3.74 -7.29 18.96
N GLU A 151 4.73 -7.88 19.65
CA GLU A 151 5.87 -7.18 20.26
C GLU A 151 6.74 -6.52 19.18
N MET A 152 7.00 -7.25 18.10
CA MET A 152 7.76 -6.73 16.97
C MET A 152 7.11 -5.49 16.35
N ASN A 153 5.79 -5.51 16.17
CA ASN A 153 5.06 -4.39 15.60
C ASN A 153 5.03 -3.18 16.54
N LEU A 154 4.92 -3.39 17.86
CA LEU A 154 4.98 -2.31 18.85
C LEU A 154 6.29 -1.54 18.78
N ILE A 155 7.42 -2.23 18.59
CA ILE A 155 8.74 -1.62 18.45
C ILE A 155 8.87 -0.92 17.09
N ARG A 156 8.39 -1.53 16.01
CA ARG A 156 8.52 -1.00 14.64
C ARG A 156 7.66 0.23 14.34
N GLN A 157 6.59 0.44 15.10
CA GLN A 157 5.64 1.56 14.96
C GLN A 157 6.10 2.85 15.65
N GLN A 158 7.08 2.78 16.55
CA GLN A 158 7.78 3.96 17.07
C GLN A 158 8.70 4.55 15.99
#